data_AF-A0A0M9A347-F1
#
_entry.id   AF-A0A0M9A347-F1
#
_cell.length_a   1.000
_cell.length_b   1.000
_cell.length_c   1.000
_cell.angle_alpha   90.00
_cell.angle_beta   90.00
_cell.angle_gamma   90.00
#
_symmetry.space_group_name_H-M   'P 1'
#
loop_
_entity.id
_entity.type
_entity.pdbx_description
1 polymer ?
#
loop_
_entity_poly.entity_id
_entity_poly.type
_entity_poly.pdbx_seq_one_letter_code
_entity_poly.pdbx_strand_id
1 'polypeptide(L)'
;MVTFQDDEHALQVTRNKINEEYRKYKNVTNSAAIEELIKFAEEVEHEIRTTVIQAVETQPGTYTLRLTPDKLVDSVPYKDEECDTSNKNAEIDTSISKDKPK
;
A
#
# COMPACT_ATOMS: atom_id res chain seq x y z
N MET A 1 17.90 1.24 8.83
CA MET A 1 16.48 1.14 8.45
C MET A 1 16.39 0.10 7.36
N VAL A 2 15.78 -1.05 7.65
CA VAL A 2 15.80 -2.22 6.75
C VAL A 2 14.82 -2.06 5.57
N THR A 3 13.83 -1.17 5.71
CA THR A 3 12.76 -0.94 4.72
C THR A 3 13.23 -0.43 3.36
N PHE A 4 14.34 0.33 3.31
CA PHE A 4 14.89 0.92 2.08
C PHE A 4 16.29 0.38 1.80
N GLN A 5 16.46 -0.95 1.89
CA GLN A 5 17.75 -1.58 1.68
C GLN A 5 18.18 -1.45 0.20
N ASP A 6 19.41 -1.00 -0.02
CA ASP A 6 20.01 -0.73 -1.33
C ASP A 6 19.27 0.35 -2.17
N ASP A 7 18.34 1.09 -1.56
CA ASP A 7 17.61 2.21 -2.17
C ASP A 7 17.96 3.52 -1.45
N GLU A 8 19.14 4.04 -1.76
CA GLU A 8 19.68 5.28 -1.19
C GLU A 8 18.77 6.48 -1.50
N HIS A 9 18.16 6.50 -2.68
CA HIS A 9 17.30 7.58 -3.12
C HIS A 9 16.02 7.66 -2.28
N ALA A 10 15.26 6.56 -2.18
CA ALA A 10 14.06 6.53 -1.36
C ALA A 10 14.39 6.81 0.11
N LEU A 11 15.48 6.22 0.62
CA LEU A 11 15.94 6.47 1.98
C LEU A 11 16.23 7.95 2.24
N GLN A 12 16.91 8.64 1.32
CA GLN A 12 17.23 10.05 1.47
C GLN A 12 15.99 10.94 1.39
N VAL A 13 15.08 10.66 0.45
CA VAL A 13 13.82 11.41 0.30
C VAL A 13 12.97 11.27 1.57
N THR A 14 12.79 10.04 2.07
CA THR A 14 12.03 9.79 3.30
C THR A 14 12.66 10.48 4.50
N ARG A 15 13.99 10.39 4.66
CA ARG A 15 14.71 11.10 5.74
C ARG A 15 14.54 12.62 5.66
N ASN A 16 14.64 13.19 4.46
CA ASN A 16 14.45 14.61 4.26
C ASN A 16 13.04 15.05 4.66
N LYS A 17 12.02 14.26 4.29
CA LYS A 17 10.63 14.55 4.65
C LYS A 17 10.38 14.47 6.15
N ILE A 18 10.90 13.44 6.82
CA ILE A 18 10.83 13.33 8.29
C ILE A 18 11.48 14.56 8.94
N ASN A 19 12.69 14.92 8.52
CA ASN A 19 13.40 16.07 9.06
C ASN A 19 12.65 17.41 8.84
N GLU A 20 11.98 17.57 7.71
CA GLU A 20 11.16 18.74 7.41
C GLU A 20 10.00 18.86 8.41
N GLU A 21 9.24 17.79 8.63
CA GLU A 21 8.11 17.79 9.56
C GLU A 21 8.59 18.05 11.00
N TYR A 22 9.67 17.41 11.45
CA TYR A 22 10.23 17.68 12.78
C TYR A 22 10.70 19.13 12.96
N ARG A 23 11.28 19.74 11.92
CA ARG A 23 11.69 21.15 11.97
C ARG A 23 10.50 22.09 12.09
N LYS A 24 9.38 21.78 11.44
CA LYS A 24 8.14 22.57 11.51
C LYS A 24 7.60 22.70 12.93
N TYR A 25 7.70 21.63 13.72
CA TYR A 25 7.18 21.58 15.10
C TYR A 25 8.24 21.86 16.19
N LYS A 26 9.47 22.23 15.81
CA LYS A 26 10.59 22.46 16.75
C LYS A 26 10.29 23.47 17.87
N ASN A 27 9.45 24.45 17.61
CA ASN A 27 9.15 25.54 18.55
C ASN A 27 7.90 25.29 19.40
N VAL A 28 7.26 24.12 19.29
CA VAL A 28 6.13 23.75 20.15
C VAL A 28 6.63 23.55 21.57
N THR A 29 6.05 24.27 22.53
CA THR A 29 6.45 24.22 23.96
C THR A 29 5.39 23.58 24.86
N ASN A 30 4.18 23.34 24.34
CA ASN A 30 3.10 22.69 25.07
C ASN A 30 3.38 21.18 25.17
N SER A 31 3.49 20.65 26.40
CA SER A 31 3.80 19.25 26.67
C SER A 31 2.78 18.28 26.06
N ALA A 32 1.48 18.57 26.16
CA ALA A 32 0.44 17.70 25.62
C ALA A 32 0.52 17.61 24.08
N ALA A 33 0.79 18.74 23.41
CA ALA A 33 0.98 18.76 21.97
C ALA A 33 2.25 18.00 21.54
N ILE A 34 3.32 18.04 22.35
CA ILE A 34 4.55 17.27 22.08
C ILE A 34 4.27 15.77 22.17
N GLU A 35 3.53 15.31 23.18
CA GLU A 35 3.17 13.90 23.33
C GLU A 35 2.35 13.38 22.14
N GLU A 36 1.37 14.16 21.67
CA GLU A 36 0.59 13.82 20.47
C GLU A 36 1.47 13.75 19.21
N LEU A 37 2.41 14.68 19.04
CA LEU A 37 3.33 14.68 17.90
C LEU A 37 4.32 13.50 17.94
N ILE A 38 4.76 13.09 19.12
CA ILE A 38 5.60 11.89 19.29
C ILE A 38 4.81 10.65 18.89
N LYS A 39 3.58 10.51 19.40
CA LYS A 39 2.70 9.39 19.05
C LYS A 39 2.46 9.32 17.54
N PHE A 40 2.18 10.46 16.91
CA PHE A 40 2.02 10.54 15.46
C PHE A 40 3.28 10.08 14.72
N ALA A 41 4.48 10.45 15.19
CA ALA A 41 5.72 10.01 14.58
C ALA A 41 5.95 8.49 14.72
N GLU A 42 5.57 7.89 15.86
CA GLU A 42 5.60 6.44 16.08
C GLU A 42 4.63 5.70 15.15
N GLU A 43 3.42 6.24 14.95
CA GLU A 43 2.44 5.70 14.00
C GLU A 43 2.98 5.72 12.56
N VAL A 44 3.61 6.82 12.15
CA VAL A 44 4.25 6.94 10.83
C VAL A 44 5.43 5.96 10.68
N GLU A 45 6.25 5.78 11.71
CA GLU A 45 7.32 4.79 11.69
C GLU A 45 6.77 3.36 11.50
N HIS A 46 5.73 3.03 12.26
CA HIS A 46 5.07 1.73 12.17
C HIS A 46 4.53 1.47 10.77
N GLU A 47 3.79 2.43 10.22
CA GLU A 47 3.22 2.37 8.87
C GLU A 47 4.32 2.13 7.82
N ILE A 48 5.38 2.93 7.81
CA ILE A 48 6.48 2.77 6.85
C ILE A 48 7.13 1.39 6.98
N ARG A 49 7.24 0.84 8.20
CA ARG A 49 7.89 -0.45 8.43
C ARG A 49 7.03 -1.64 7.97
N THR A 50 5.71 -1.56 8.12
CA THR A 50 4.78 -2.67 7.84
C THR A 50 4.20 -2.64 6.44
N THR A 51 4.04 -1.46 5.80
CA THR A 51 3.32 -1.37 4.52
C THR A 51 4.22 -1.22 3.29
N VAL A 52 5.43 -0.69 3.45
CA VAL A 52 6.36 -0.51 2.32
C VAL A 52 7.07 -1.82 1.99
N ILE A 53 6.90 -2.37 0.77
CA ILE A 53 7.60 -3.56 0.28
C ILE A 53 8.56 -3.17 -0.85
N GLN A 54 9.81 -3.64 -0.79
CA GLN A 54 10.79 -3.41 -1.86
C GLN A 54 10.75 -4.55 -2.88
N ALA A 55 10.75 -4.18 -4.15
CA ALA A 55 10.91 -5.09 -5.27
C ALA A 55 12.25 -4.84 -5.96
N VAL A 56 13.05 -5.88 -6.17
CA VAL A 56 14.33 -5.80 -6.88
C VAL A 56 14.23 -6.62 -8.16
N GLU A 57 14.52 -5.98 -9.30
CA GLU A 57 14.60 -6.69 -10.57
C GLU A 57 15.81 -7.63 -10.56
N THR A 58 15.57 -8.91 -10.83
CA THR A 58 16.61 -9.95 -10.84
C THR A 58 16.90 -10.46 -12.24
N GLN A 59 15.90 -10.40 -13.12
CA GLN A 59 15.96 -10.71 -14.54
C GLN A 59 14.98 -9.77 -15.26
N PRO A 60 15.12 -9.54 -16.58
CA PRO A 60 14.21 -8.66 -17.31
C PRO A 60 12.75 -9.05 -17.09
N GLY A 61 11.98 -8.16 -16.45
CA GLY A 61 10.56 -8.39 -16.14
C GLY A 61 10.28 -9.31 -14.95
N THR A 62 11.29 -9.77 -14.22
CA THR A 62 11.14 -10.62 -13.01
C THR A 62 11.67 -9.90 -11.78
N TYR A 63 10.80 -9.71 -10.80
CA TYR A 63 11.09 -8.98 -9.57
C TYR A 63 11.02 -9.91 -8.35
N THR A 64 12.01 -9.80 -7.47
CA THR A 64 11.99 -10.44 -6.16
C THR A 64 11.52 -9.44 -5.11
N LEU A 65 10.49 -9.81 -4.34
CA LEU A 65 9.98 -9.00 -3.23
C LEU A 65 10.75 -9.29 -1.95
N ARG A 66 11.17 -8.25 -1.24
CA ARG A 66 11.78 -8.33 0.09
C ARG A 66 10.69 -8.28 1.17
N LEU A 67 10.06 -9.42 1.41
CA LEU A 67 9.03 -9.60 2.42
C LEU A 67 9.66 -9.89 3.79
N THR A 68 9.13 -9.25 4.84
CA THR A 68 9.43 -9.56 6.24
C THR A 68 8.13 -9.98 6.94
N PRO A 69 8.18 -10.79 8.02
CA PRO A 69 6.97 -11.25 8.71
C PRO A 69 6.02 -10.12 9.10
N ASP A 70 6.56 -8.98 9.52
CA ASP A 70 5.79 -7.77 9.89
C ASP A 70 4.95 -7.16 8.77
N LYS A 71 5.17 -7.57 7.51
CA LYS A 71 4.46 -7.08 6.32
C LYS A 71 3.44 -8.07 5.78
N LEU A 72 3.41 -9.27 6.36
CA LEU A 72 2.50 -10.33 5.93
C LEU A 72 1.19 -10.21 6.71
N VAL A 73 0.09 -10.40 6.01
CA VAL A 73 -1.25 -10.49 6.60
C VAL A 73 -1.70 -11.94 6.52
N ASP A 74 -2.36 -12.42 7.58
CA ASP A 74 -2.92 -13.76 7.59
C ASP A 74 -3.97 -13.91 6.49
N SER A 75 -3.89 -15.04 5.77
CA SER A 75 -4.86 -15.36 4.74
C SER A 75 -6.23 -15.55 5.36
N VAL A 76 -7.20 -14.73 4.97
CA VAL A 76 -8.61 -14.94 5.33
C VAL A 76 -9.24 -15.85 4.27
N PRO A 77 -9.93 -16.92 4.66
CA PRO A 77 -10.62 -17.77 3.69
C PRO A 77 -11.62 -16.93 2.89
N TYR A 78 -11.56 -17.08 1.57
CA TYR A 78 -12.50 -16.44 0.67
C TYR A 78 -13.91 -16.92 1.02
N LYS A 79 -14.82 -15.97 1.26
CA LYS A 79 -16.24 -16.25 1.39
C LYS A 79 -16.89 -15.90 0.07
N ASP A 80 -17.49 -16.90 -0.58
CA ASP A 80 -18.48 -16.68 -1.61
C ASP A 80 -19.66 -15.96 -0.92
N GLU A 81 -19.65 -14.63 -0.92
CA GLU A 81 -20.89 -13.90 -0.72
C GLU A 81 -21.76 -14.30 -1.92
N GLU A 82 -22.82 -15.08 -1.67
CA GLU A 82 -23.82 -15.32 -2.71
C GLU A 82 -24.34 -13.95 -3.14
N CYS A 83 -23.89 -13.46 -4.29
CA CYS A 83 -24.50 -12.31 -4.92
C CYS A 83 -25.99 -12.63 -5.03
N ASP A 84 -26.83 -11.93 -4.26
CA ASP A 84 -28.28 -12.08 -4.30
C ASP A 84 -28.75 -11.94 -5.75
N THR A 85 -29.01 -13.07 -6.40
CA THR A 85 -29.53 -13.15 -7.77
C THR A 85 -31.03 -12.89 -7.79
N SER A 86 -31.50 -11.99 -6.91
CA SER A 86 -32.85 -11.45 -6.91
C SER A 86 -32.97 -10.29 -7.91
N ASN A 87 -32.58 -10.53 -9.16
CA ASN A 87 -33.13 -9.80 -10.30
C ASN A 87 -33.28 -10.78 -11.46
N LYS A 88 -34.35 -11.57 -11.36
CA LYS A 88 -34.86 -12.37 -12.47
C LYS A 88 -35.32 -11.42 -13.58
N ASN A 89 -34.84 -11.68 -14.79
CA ASN A 89 -35.33 -11.22 -16.09
C ASN A 89 -34.76 -9.89 -16.61
N ALA A 90 -33.58 -9.96 -17.24
CA ALA A 90 -33.32 -9.19 -18.44
C ALA A 90 -32.99 -10.19 -19.56
N GLU A 91 -33.96 -10.47 -20.42
CA GLU A 91 -33.74 -11.18 -21.68
C GLU A 91 -32.69 -10.43 -22.49
N ILE A 92 -31.54 -11.06 -22.72
CA ILE A 92 -30.57 -10.60 -23.71
C ILE A 92 -31.04 -11.14 -25.05
N ASP A 93 -31.73 -10.31 -25.82
CA ASP A 93 -32.12 -10.59 -27.20
C ASP A 93 -30.84 -10.78 -28.05
N THR A 94 -30.54 -12.04 -28.35
CA THR A 94 -29.38 -12.44 -29.15
C THR A 94 -29.82 -12.54 -30.61
N SER A 95 -30.06 -11.40 -31.25
CA SER A 95 -30.48 -11.41 -32.66
C SER A 95 -29.89 -10.30 -33.53
N ILE A 96 -28.57 -10.01 -33.44
CA ILE A 96 -27.84 -9.49 -34.61
C ILE A 96 -26.44 -10.12 -34.70
N SER A 97 -26.38 -11.30 -35.33
CA SER A 97 -25.18 -11.76 -36.01
C SER A 97 -25.52 -11.95 -37.48
N LYS A 98 -24.96 -11.09 -38.34
CA LYS A 98 -24.81 -11.35 -39.78
C LYS A 98 -23.42 -10.91 -40.21
N ASP A 99 -22.48 -11.82 -40.08
CA ASP A 99 -21.29 -11.88 -40.93
C ASP A 99 -21.69 -11.93 -42.41
N LYS A 100 -20.90 -11.29 -43.28
CA LYS A 100 -20.85 -11.66 -44.70
C LYS A 100 -19.37 -11.76 -45.15
N PRO A 101 -18.97 -12.90 -45.74
CA PRO A 101 -17.57 -13.30 -45.83
C PRO A 101 -16.89 -12.84 -47.13
N LYS A 102 -15.57 -13.00 -47.18
CA LYS A 102 -14.83 -13.31 -48.40
C LYS A 102 -13.87 -14.46 -48.14
#